data_AF-A0A7S4VZJ6-F1
#
_entry.id   AF-A0A7S4VZJ6-F1
#
_cell.length_a   1.000
_cell.length_b   1.000
_cell.length_c   1.000
_cell.angle_alpha   90.00
_cell.angle_beta   90.00
_cell.angle_gamma   90.00
#
_symmetry.space_group_name_H-M   'P 1'
#
loop_
_entity.id
_entity.type
_entity.pdbx_description
1 polymer ?
#
loop_
_entity_poly.entity_id
_entity_poly.type
_entity_poly.pdbx_seq_one_letter_code
_entity_poly.pdbx_strand_id
1 'polypeptide(L)'
;SSQLKEEVAALQKALADLAASQAELTKLRQKEKQAYEQSKPEMEAGLEGVKMALKILREYYAKEDKAHGAAEGAGTSVIGLLEVVESDFAKTLAEMSATESASEAEYEQETKESEIEKATKSKSVEYKTKEYKQLDAAAAEASSDRDGVQAELTAVLDYNKHLLDACSAKAETYGERKARRE
;
A
#
# COMPACT_ATOMS: atom_id res chain seq x y z
N SER A 1 -14.94 8.01 -20.40
CA SER A 1 -14.93 7.22 -19.15
C SER A 1 -13.85 6.14 -19.10
N SER A 2 -13.20 5.77 -20.23
CA SER A 2 -12.16 4.71 -20.26
C SER A 2 -11.02 4.94 -19.28
N GLN A 3 -10.45 6.16 -19.24
CA GLN A 3 -9.38 6.52 -18.31
C GLN A 3 -9.79 6.32 -16.84
N LEU A 4 -10.99 6.75 -16.45
CA LEU A 4 -11.49 6.54 -15.09
C LEU A 4 -11.64 5.05 -14.74
N LYS A 5 -12.00 4.19 -15.71
CA LYS A 5 -12.08 2.74 -15.50
C LYS A 5 -10.69 2.12 -15.30
N GLU A 6 -9.70 2.56 -16.07
CA GLU A 6 -8.30 2.15 -15.91
C GLU A 6 -7.74 2.58 -14.55
N GLU A 7 -8.00 3.83 -14.13
CA GLU A 7 -7.59 4.34 -12.83
C GLU A 7 -8.26 3.58 -11.67
N VAL A 8 -9.55 3.24 -11.78
CA VAL A 8 -10.23 2.41 -10.78
C VAL A 8 -9.60 1.03 -10.69
N ALA A 9 -9.30 0.39 -11.83
CA ALA A 9 -8.64 -0.92 -11.85
C ALA A 9 -7.24 -0.86 -11.21
N ALA A 10 -6.46 0.18 -11.52
CA ALA A 10 -5.15 0.41 -10.92
C ALA A 10 -5.24 0.64 -9.40
N LEU A 11 -6.20 1.44 -8.93
CA LEU A 11 -6.43 1.68 -7.50
C LEU A 11 -6.87 0.41 -6.77
N GLN A 12 -7.72 -0.41 -7.37
CA GLN A 12 -8.14 -1.70 -6.81
C GLN A 12 -6.97 -2.67 -6.69
N LYS A 13 -6.10 -2.73 -7.71
CA LYS A 13 -4.86 -3.50 -7.64
C LYS A 13 -3.96 -3.00 -6.51
N ALA A 14 -3.74 -1.69 -6.43
CA ALA A 14 -2.91 -1.09 -5.40
C ALA A 14 -3.46 -1.33 -3.97
N LEU A 15 -4.78 -1.43 -3.79
CA LEU A 15 -5.40 -1.81 -2.52
C LEU A 15 -5.16 -3.28 -2.17
N ALA A 16 -5.18 -4.17 -3.16
CA ALA A 16 -4.86 -5.59 -2.97
C ALA A 16 -3.39 -5.78 -2.61
N ASP A 17 -2.50 -5.10 -3.33
CA ASP A 17 -1.05 -5.12 -3.07
C ASP A 17 -0.76 -4.57 -1.66
N LEU A 18 -1.39 -3.46 -1.26
CA LEU A 18 -1.25 -2.90 0.09
C LEU A 18 -1.71 -3.89 1.17
N ALA A 19 -2.84 -4.57 0.97
CA ALA A 19 -3.34 -5.56 1.91
C ALA A 19 -2.41 -6.77 2.04
N ALA A 20 -1.79 -7.21 0.93
CA ALA A 20 -0.81 -8.29 0.94
C ALA A 20 0.46 -7.88 1.69
N SER A 21 0.99 -6.67 1.44
CA SER A 21 2.14 -6.13 2.16
C SER A 21 1.89 -6.01 3.66
N GLN A 22 0.72 -5.50 4.06
CA GLN A 22 0.34 -5.43 5.49
C GLN A 22 0.32 -6.82 6.14
N ALA A 23 -0.17 -7.85 5.45
CA ALA A 23 -0.21 -9.20 5.99
C ALA A 23 1.19 -9.77 6.25
N GLU A 24 2.13 -9.57 5.32
CA GLU A 24 3.52 -10.00 5.50
C GLU A 24 4.23 -9.20 6.58
N LEU A 25 3.98 -7.88 6.67
CA LEU A 25 4.48 -7.03 7.75
C LEU A 25 4.03 -7.53 9.13
N THR A 26 2.73 -7.80 9.31
CA THR A 26 2.19 -8.32 10.57
C THR A 26 2.80 -9.67 10.93
N LYS A 27 3.01 -10.54 9.94
CA LYS A 27 3.64 -11.85 10.14
C LYS A 27 5.10 -11.72 10.56
N LEU A 28 5.85 -10.77 9.99
CA LEU A 28 7.22 -10.48 10.40
C LEU A 28 7.26 -9.96 11.84
N ARG A 29 6.44 -8.95 12.16
CA ARG A 29 6.34 -8.39 13.52
C ARG A 29 6.03 -9.45 14.57
N GLN A 30 5.12 -10.38 14.27
CA GLN A 30 4.81 -11.49 15.17
C GLN A 30 6.01 -12.40 15.42
N LYS A 31 6.78 -12.72 14.37
CA LYS A 31 7.99 -13.55 14.50
C LYS A 31 9.07 -12.85 15.30
N GLU A 32 9.33 -11.58 15.02
CA GLU A 32 10.31 -10.77 15.73
C GLU A 32 9.96 -10.67 17.21
N LYS A 33 8.71 -10.31 17.51
CA LYS A 33 8.20 -10.24 18.89
C LYS A 33 8.37 -11.57 19.62
N GLN A 34 7.98 -12.67 18.98
CA GLN A 34 8.10 -14.00 19.56
C GLN A 34 9.56 -14.36 19.85
N ALA A 35 10.47 -14.09 18.91
CA ALA A 35 11.89 -14.36 19.09
C ALA A 35 12.49 -13.53 20.24
N TYR A 36 12.08 -12.25 20.35
CA TYR A 36 12.49 -11.38 21.45
C TYR A 36 11.97 -11.85 22.80
N GLU A 37 10.68 -12.20 22.90
CA GLU A 37 10.06 -12.70 24.13
C GLU A 37 10.67 -14.02 24.61
N GLN A 38 11.16 -14.86 23.70
CA GLN A 38 11.90 -16.09 24.03
C GLN A 38 13.34 -15.82 24.45
N SER A 39 14.04 -14.95 23.72
CA SER A 39 15.49 -14.76 23.89
C SER A 39 15.83 -13.83 25.06
N LYS A 40 15.00 -12.81 25.33
CA LYS A 40 15.26 -11.82 26.38
C LYS A 40 15.40 -12.45 27.78
N PRO A 41 14.49 -13.33 28.25
CA PRO A 41 14.62 -13.92 29.57
C PRO A 41 15.88 -14.78 29.73
N GLU A 42 16.28 -15.49 28.67
CA GLU A 42 17.50 -16.30 28.66
C GLU A 42 18.76 -15.42 28.78
N MET A 43 18.78 -14.29 28.06
CA MET A 43 19.88 -13.31 28.14
C MET A 43 19.93 -12.62 29.51
N GLU A 44 18.78 -12.27 30.09
CA GLU A 44 18.68 -11.71 31.45
C GLU A 44 19.20 -12.71 32.50
N ALA A 45 18.75 -13.96 32.43
CA ALA A 45 19.19 -15.02 33.34
C ALA A 45 20.69 -15.32 33.19
N GLY A 46 21.20 -15.34 31.95
CA GLY A 46 22.64 -15.49 31.67
C GLY A 46 23.46 -14.37 32.29
N LEU A 47 23.03 -13.11 32.11
CA LEU A 47 23.68 -11.94 32.69
C LEU A 47 23.69 -11.98 34.22
N GLU A 48 22.57 -12.31 34.86
CA GLU A 48 22.50 -12.46 36.31
C GLU A 48 23.40 -13.60 36.82
N GLY A 49 23.43 -14.72 36.11
CA GLY A 49 24.31 -15.85 36.39
C GLY A 49 25.80 -15.45 36.40
N VAL A 50 26.23 -14.72 35.37
CA VAL A 50 27.61 -14.23 35.26
C VAL A 50 27.94 -13.23 36.38
N LYS A 51 27.02 -12.31 36.69
CA LYS A 51 27.18 -11.37 37.82
C LYS A 51 27.35 -12.07 39.16
N MET A 52 26.54 -13.11 39.42
CA MET A 52 26.65 -13.91 40.64
C MET A 52 27.99 -14.65 40.70
N ALA A 53 28.43 -15.27 39.60
CA ALA A 53 29.72 -15.95 39.52
C ALA A 53 30.89 -14.98 39.77
N LEU A 54 30.87 -13.81 39.14
CA LEU A 54 31.87 -12.75 39.37
C LEU A 54 31.94 -12.31 40.82
N LYS A 55 30.79 -12.12 41.48
CA LYS A 55 30.73 -11.77 42.90
C LYS A 55 31.40 -12.84 43.77
N ILE A 56 31.03 -14.11 43.58
CA ILE A 56 31.59 -15.23 44.35
C ILE A 56 33.09 -15.36 44.13
N LEU A 57 33.56 -15.28 42.88
CA LEU A 57 34.98 -15.38 42.56
C LEU A 57 35.78 -14.24 43.17
N ARG A 58 35.30 -12.99 43.05
CA ARG A 58 35.96 -11.83 43.67
C ARG A 58 36.03 -11.97 45.19
N GLU A 59 34.94 -12.39 45.85
CA GLU A 59 34.92 -12.64 47.30
C GLU A 59 35.86 -13.78 47.72
N TYR A 60 35.98 -14.83 46.92
CA TYR A 60 36.88 -15.95 47.19
C TYR A 60 38.36 -15.55 47.09
N TYR A 61 38.74 -14.87 46.00
CA TYR A 61 40.13 -14.47 45.76
C TYR A 61 40.59 -13.26 46.59
N ALA A 62 39.67 -12.51 47.21
CA ALA A 62 39.97 -11.39 48.11
C ALA A 62 40.28 -11.82 49.56
N LYS A 63 40.01 -13.07 49.97
CA LYS A 63 40.31 -13.54 51.33
C LYS A 63 41.82 -13.78 51.52
N GLU A 64 42.37 -13.35 52.66
CA GLU A 64 43.80 -13.50 53.01
C GLU A 64 44.19 -14.95 53.39
N ASP A 65 43.23 -15.74 53.90
CA ASP A 65 43.46 -17.13 54.33
C ASP A 65 43.33 -18.10 53.14
N LYS A 66 44.21 -17.92 52.15
CA LYS A 66 44.21 -18.71 50.90
C LYS A 66 44.79 -20.09 51.17
N ALA A 67 43.93 -21.06 51.48
CA ALA A 67 44.29 -22.48 51.65
C ALA A 67 45.00 -23.12 50.43
N HIS A 68 45.09 -22.41 49.30
CA HIS A 68 45.78 -22.82 48.07
C HIS A 68 46.81 -21.77 47.63
N GLY A 69 48.09 -22.02 47.95
CA GLY A 69 49.21 -21.12 47.65
C GLY A 69 49.64 -21.00 46.18
N ALA A 70 48.81 -21.40 45.21
CA ALA A 70 49.22 -21.37 43.79
C ALA A 70 48.01 -21.37 42.82
N ALA A 71 47.35 -20.22 42.63
CA ALA A 71 46.48 -19.99 41.45
C ALA A 71 46.07 -18.52 41.23
N GLU A 72 46.66 -17.56 41.95
CA GLU A 72 46.18 -16.17 41.99
C GLU A 72 46.12 -15.52 40.59
N GLY A 73 47.13 -15.74 39.74
CA GLY A 73 47.13 -15.27 38.36
C GLY A 73 46.08 -15.94 37.44
N ALA A 74 45.75 -17.22 37.68
CA ALA A 74 44.69 -17.90 36.93
C ALA A 74 43.30 -17.37 37.33
N GLY A 75 43.08 -17.11 38.62
CA GLY A 75 41.85 -16.49 39.14
C GLY A 75 41.58 -15.12 38.54
N THR A 76 42.59 -14.25 38.47
CA THR A 76 42.48 -12.94 37.82
C THR A 76 42.12 -13.05 36.34
N SER A 77 42.70 -14.02 35.61
CA SER A 77 42.39 -14.23 34.19
C SER A 77 40.95 -14.71 33.96
N VAL A 78 40.43 -15.60 34.82
CA VAL A 78 39.05 -16.10 34.73
C VAL A 78 38.04 -15.01 35.08
N ILE A 79 38.32 -14.18 36.09
CA ILE A 79 37.49 -13.01 36.41
C ILE A 79 37.45 -12.05 35.23
N GLY A 80 38.60 -11.72 34.64
CA GLY A 80 38.66 -10.84 33.47
C GLY A 80 37.88 -11.39 32.27
N LEU A 81 37.94 -12.70 32.01
CA LEU A 81 37.13 -13.32 30.95
C LEU A 81 35.62 -13.21 31.25
N LEU A 82 35.20 -13.46 32.49
CA LEU A 82 33.80 -13.35 32.88
C LEU A 82 33.29 -11.89 32.87
N GLU A 83 34.14 -10.91 33.14
CA GLU A 83 33.82 -9.48 33.00
C GLU A 83 33.56 -9.10 31.53
N VAL A 84 34.37 -9.64 30.60
CA VAL A 84 34.12 -9.48 29.16
C VAL A 84 32.78 -10.11 28.77
N VAL A 85 32.52 -11.34 29.23
CA VAL A 85 31.25 -12.02 28.99
C VAL A 85 30.06 -11.24 29.58
N GLU A 86 30.17 -10.70 30.79
CA GLU A 86 29.15 -9.83 31.39
C GLU A 86 28.85 -8.61 30.51
N SER A 87 29.90 -7.93 30.05
CA SER A 87 29.79 -6.78 29.17
C SER A 87 29.12 -7.14 27.84
N ASP A 88 29.46 -8.29 27.26
CA ASP A 88 28.88 -8.76 26.01
C ASP A 88 27.40 -9.10 26.16
N PHE A 89 27.00 -9.78 27.25
CA PHE A 89 25.58 -10.01 27.56
C PHE A 89 24.83 -8.70 27.75
N ALA A 90 25.37 -7.77 28.55
CA ALA A 90 24.72 -6.47 28.80
C ALA A 90 24.55 -5.66 27.51
N LYS A 91 25.58 -5.65 26.65
CA LYS A 91 25.55 -4.98 25.35
C LYS A 91 24.51 -5.63 24.42
N THR A 92 24.54 -6.95 24.29
CA THR A 92 23.61 -7.69 23.43
C THR A 92 22.16 -7.48 23.86
N LEU A 93 21.88 -7.50 25.15
CA LEU A 93 20.54 -7.28 25.71
C LEU A 93 20.03 -5.86 25.45
N ALA A 94 20.90 -4.86 25.56
CA ALA A 94 20.60 -3.48 25.20
C ALA A 94 20.32 -3.33 23.70
N GLU A 95 21.13 -3.94 22.84
CA GLU A 95 20.95 -3.95 21.38
C GLU A 95 19.65 -4.65 20.97
N MET A 96 19.34 -5.81 21.57
CA MET A 96 18.09 -6.54 21.34
C MET A 96 16.87 -5.70 21.74
N SER A 97 16.91 -5.06 22.91
CA SER A 97 15.81 -4.22 23.40
C SER A 97 15.60 -2.98 22.54
N ALA A 98 16.70 -2.36 22.08
CA ALA A 98 16.65 -1.23 21.16
C ALA A 98 16.09 -1.65 19.79
N THR A 99 16.51 -2.81 19.28
CA THR A 99 16.02 -3.36 18.01
C THR A 99 14.51 -3.66 18.09
N GLU A 100 14.05 -4.36 19.13
CA GLU A 100 12.62 -4.64 19.32
C GLU A 100 11.79 -3.35 19.41
N SER A 101 12.26 -2.36 20.16
CA SER A 101 11.55 -1.07 20.28
C SER A 101 11.51 -0.32 18.95
N ALA A 102 12.57 -0.39 18.14
CA ALA A 102 12.59 0.22 16.81
C ALA A 102 11.63 -0.50 15.86
N SER A 103 11.70 -1.83 15.79
CA SER A 103 10.79 -2.67 14.98
C SER A 103 9.33 -2.45 15.35
N GLU A 104 9.00 -2.30 16.63
CA GLU A 104 7.64 -2.00 17.08
C GLU A 104 7.17 -0.61 16.63
N ALA A 105 8.03 0.41 16.78
CA ALA A 105 7.70 1.77 16.36
C ALA A 105 7.52 1.88 14.84
N GLU A 106 8.41 1.26 14.06
CA GLU A 106 8.31 1.19 12.59
C GLU A 106 7.03 0.47 12.16
N TYR A 107 6.71 -0.68 12.77
CA TYR A 107 5.47 -1.40 12.50
C TYR A 107 4.22 -0.54 12.74
N GLU A 108 4.16 0.16 13.88
CA GLU A 108 3.04 1.04 14.18
C GLU A 108 2.92 2.20 13.20
N GLN A 109 4.04 2.80 12.81
CA GLN A 109 4.07 3.89 11.84
C GLN A 109 3.56 3.40 10.47
N GLU A 110 4.16 2.33 9.93
CA GLU A 110 3.76 1.79 8.62
C GLU A 110 2.31 1.31 8.61
N THR A 111 1.83 0.74 9.72
CA THR A 111 0.44 0.33 9.86
C THR A 111 -0.50 1.54 9.76
N LYS A 112 -0.21 2.64 10.46
CA LYS A 112 -1.01 3.88 10.41
C LYS A 112 -0.98 4.51 9.02
N GLU A 113 0.19 4.58 8.39
CA GLU A 113 0.34 5.11 7.03
C GLU A 113 -0.47 4.28 6.02
N SER A 114 -0.40 2.96 6.13
CA SER A 114 -1.16 2.04 5.28
C SER A 114 -2.67 2.16 5.50
N GLU A 115 -3.16 2.39 6.73
CA GLU A 115 -4.58 2.64 7.00
C GLU A 115 -5.08 3.92 6.32
N ILE A 116 -4.29 5.00 6.39
CA ILE A 116 -4.60 6.28 5.73
C ILE A 116 -4.62 6.10 4.20
N GLU A 117 -3.61 5.41 3.66
CA GLU A 117 -3.51 5.15 2.23
C GLU A 117 -4.70 4.31 1.74
N LYS A 118 -5.04 3.25 2.48
CA LYS A 118 -6.20 2.40 2.21
C LYS A 118 -7.50 3.20 2.20
N ALA A 119 -7.73 4.05 3.21
CA ALA A 119 -8.91 4.89 3.27
C ALA A 119 -9.01 5.84 2.07
N THR A 120 -7.91 6.50 1.73
CA THR A 120 -7.81 7.46 0.61
C THR A 120 -8.06 6.78 -0.74
N LYS A 121 -7.39 5.65 -1.00
CA LYS A 121 -7.57 4.88 -2.24
C LYS A 121 -8.98 4.30 -2.35
N SER A 122 -9.54 3.79 -1.25
CA SER A 122 -10.90 3.23 -1.23
C SER A 122 -11.95 4.30 -1.58
N LYS A 123 -11.78 5.52 -1.05
CA LYS A 123 -12.66 6.64 -1.42
C LYS A 123 -12.47 7.07 -2.87
N SER A 124 -11.24 7.11 -3.37
CA SER A 124 -10.99 7.38 -4.79
C SER A 124 -11.67 6.37 -5.72
N VAL A 125 -11.62 5.08 -5.37
CA VAL A 125 -12.35 4.03 -6.10
C VAL A 125 -13.85 4.33 -6.10
N GLU A 126 -14.44 4.65 -4.94
CA GLU A 126 -15.87 4.95 -4.82
C GLU A 126 -16.30 6.13 -5.70
N TYR A 127 -15.59 7.25 -5.62
CA TYR A 127 -15.92 8.47 -6.36
C TYR A 127 -15.74 8.29 -7.87
N LYS A 128 -14.57 7.79 -8.30
CA LYS A 128 -14.30 7.58 -9.73
C LYS A 128 -15.24 6.53 -10.32
N THR A 129 -15.66 5.55 -9.52
CA THR A 129 -16.67 4.58 -9.95
C THR A 129 -18.03 5.22 -10.23
N LYS A 130 -18.47 6.12 -9.35
CA LYS A 130 -19.71 6.87 -9.57
C LYS A 130 -19.60 7.77 -10.80
N GLU A 131 -18.48 8.47 -10.94
CA GLU A 131 -18.23 9.41 -12.03
C GLU A 131 -18.22 8.72 -13.40
N TYR A 132 -17.46 7.61 -13.56
CA TYR A 132 -17.40 6.96 -14.87
C TYR A 132 -18.75 6.35 -15.28
N LYS A 133 -19.55 5.86 -14.31
CA LYS A 133 -20.90 5.34 -14.56
C LYS A 133 -21.85 6.44 -15.01
N GLN A 134 -21.79 7.62 -14.39
CA GLN A 134 -22.57 8.78 -14.82
C GLN A 134 -22.17 9.23 -16.23
N LEU A 135 -20.87 9.30 -16.51
CA LEU A 135 -20.37 9.68 -17.83
C LEU A 135 -20.75 8.66 -18.91
N ASP A 136 -20.73 7.36 -18.60
CA ASP A 136 -21.19 6.32 -19.52
C ASP A 136 -22.69 6.46 -19.84
N ALA A 137 -23.51 6.73 -18.83
CA ALA A 137 -24.95 6.94 -19.01
C ALA A 137 -25.23 8.18 -19.88
N ALA A 138 -24.59 9.31 -19.57
CA ALA A 138 -24.74 10.55 -20.33
C ALA A 138 -24.26 10.39 -21.78
N ALA A 139 -23.17 9.66 -22.02
CA ALA A 139 -22.67 9.39 -23.37
C ALA A 139 -23.65 8.51 -24.17
N ALA A 140 -24.27 7.51 -23.53
CA ALA A 140 -25.27 6.65 -24.16
C ALA A 140 -26.54 7.44 -24.54
N GLU A 141 -27.03 8.29 -23.63
CA GLU A 141 -28.18 9.18 -23.85
C GLU A 141 -27.89 10.15 -25.02
N ALA A 142 -26.78 10.88 -24.96
CA ALA A 142 -26.39 11.82 -26.02
C ALA A 142 -26.18 11.14 -27.38
N SER A 143 -25.69 9.89 -27.42
CA SER A 143 -25.59 9.13 -28.67
C SER A 143 -26.97 8.79 -29.22
N SER A 144 -27.90 8.36 -28.38
CA SER A 144 -29.27 8.05 -28.78
C SER A 144 -29.99 9.29 -29.30
N ASP A 145 -29.85 10.43 -28.62
CA ASP A 145 -30.43 11.71 -29.05
C ASP A 145 -29.88 12.14 -30.40
N ARG A 146 -28.55 12.04 -30.59
CA ARG A 146 -27.91 12.35 -31.87
C ARG A 146 -28.46 11.47 -32.98
N ASP A 147 -28.63 10.17 -32.73
CA ASP A 147 -29.19 9.24 -33.73
C ASP A 147 -30.63 9.59 -34.09
N GLY A 148 -31.45 9.97 -33.10
CA GLY A 148 -32.82 10.46 -33.31
C GLY A 148 -32.87 11.74 -34.14
N VAL A 149 -32.12 12.77 -33.75
CA VAL A 149 -32.06 14.05 -34.47
C VAL A 149 -31.48 13.87 -35.87
N GLN A 150 -30.52 12.98 -36.07
CA GLN A 150 -29.98 12.67 -37.39
C GLN A 150 -31.04 12.02 -38.29
N ALA A 151 -31.90 11.16 -37.74
CA ALA A 151 -33.02 10.57 -38.47
C ALA A 151 -34.05 11.64 -38.86
N GLU A 152 -34.40 12.55 -37.94
CA GLU A 152 -35.30 13.68 -38.21
C GLU A 152 -34.73 14.62 -39.28
N LEU A 153 -33.45 14.99 -39.17
CA LEU A 153 -32.76 15.83 -40.15
C LEU A 153 -32.79 15.19 -41.54
N THR A 154 -32.55 13.89 -41.63
CA THR A 154 -32.60 13.14 -42.90
C THR A 154 -34.00 13.22 -43.51
N ALA A 155 -35.04 12.98 -42.71
CA ALA A 155 -36.43 13.08 -43.15
C ALA A 155 -36.81 14.50 -43.64
N VAL A 156 -36.34 15.55 -42.95
CA VAL A 156 -36.57 16.95 -43.36
C VAL A 156 -35.86 17.26 -44.67
N LEU A 157 -34.62 16.80 -44.85
CA LEU A 157 -33.88 17.00 -46.09
C LEU A 157 -34.56 16.30 -47.28
N ASP A 158 -35.06 15.08 -47.08
CA ASP A 158 -35.82 14.35 -48.09
C ASP A 158 -37.14 15.07 -48.44
N TYR A 159 -37.88 15.54 -47.43
CA TYR A 159 -39.09 16.34 -47.65
C TYR A 159 -38.80 17.65 -48.39
N ASN A 160 -37.73 18.36 -48.03
CA ASN A 160 -37.33 19.59 -48.70
C ASN A 160 -36.97 19.33 -50.18
N LYS A 161 -36.31 18.22 -50.49
CA LYS A 161 -36.03 17.81 -51.87
C LYS A 161 -37.32 17.63 -52.67
N HIS A 162 -38.32 16.96 -52.10
CA HIS A 162 -39.64 16.83 -52.74
C HIS A 162 -40.30 18.19 -53.00
N LEU A 163 -40.22 19.12 -52.05
CA LEU A 163 -40.74 20.49 -52.24
C LEU A 163 -39.98 21.23 -53.35
N LEU A 164 -38.67 21.11 -53.41
CA LEU A 164 -37.88 21.71 -54.50
C LEU A 164 -38.28 21.12 -55.85
N ASP A 165 -38.42 19.81 -55.97
CA ASP A 165 -38.86 19.16 -57.22
C ASP A 165 -40.27 19.59 -57.64
N ALA A 166 -41.18 19.81 -56.68
CA ALA A 166 -42.57 20.20 -56.93
C ALA A 166 -42.75 21.70 -57.18
N CYS A 167 -42.00 22.56 -56.50
CA CYS A 167 -42.22 24.01 -56.45
C CYS A 167 -41.18 24.83 -57.22
N SER A 168 -39.97 24.31 -57.46
CA SER A 168 -39.02 24.97 -58.36
C SER A 168 -39.47 24.69 -59.80
N ALA A 169 -40.20 25.65 -60.39
CA ALA A 169 -40.72 25.50 -61.73
C ALA A 169 -39.59 25.15 -62.71
N LYS A 170 -39.66 23.99 -63.36
CA LYS A 170 -39.01 23.80 -64.66
C LYS A 170 -39.60 24.88 -65.56
N ALA A 171 -38.82 25.90 -65.89
CA ALA A 171 -39.28 26.93 -66.82
C ALA A 171 -39.68 26.23 -68.12
N GLU A 172 -41.00 26.13 -68.39
CA GLU A 172 -41.48 25.58 -69.66
C GLU A 172 -40.79 26.35 -70.78
N THR A 173 -40.28 25.63 -71.78
CA THR A 173 -39.69 26.29 -72.94
C THR A 173 -40.80 27.04 -73.67
N TYR A 174 -40.46 28.15 -74.34
CA TYR A 174 -41.44 28.91 -75.11
C TYR A 174 -42.17 28.03 -76.15
N GLY A 175 -41.48 27.03 -76.71
CA GLY A 175 -42.05 26.06 -77.64
C GLY A 175 -43.19 25.23 -77.04
N GLU A 176 -43.02 24.69 -75.83
CA GLU A 176 -44.04 23.91 -75.11
C GLU A 176 -45.26 24.76 -74.71
N ARG A 177 -45.05 26.05 -74.43
CA ARG A 177 -46.15 26.99 -74.17
C ARG A 177 -46.96 27.31 -75.42
N LYS A 178 -46.32 27.45 -76.58
CA LYS A 178 -46.99 27.77 -77.84
C LYS A 178 -47.84 26.60 -78.32
N ALA A 179 -47.30 25.37 -78.31
CA ALA A 179 -47.96 24.18 -78.81
C ALA A 179 -49.26 23.79 -78.06
N ARG A 180 -49.47 24.28 -76.83
CA ARG A 180 -50.71 24.06 -76.06
C ARG A 180 -51.80 25.09 -76.35
N ARG A 181 -51.44 26.22 -76.98
CA ARG A 181 -52.36 27.30 -77.31
C ARG A 181 -52.99 27.14 -78.70
N GLU A 182 -52.40 26.30 -79.54
CA GLU A 182 -52.87 25.94 -80.89
C GLU A 182 -53.55 24.57 -80.85
#